data_AF-A0A8J6YKE2-F1
#
_entry.id   AF-A0A8J6YKE2-F1
#
_cell.length_a   1.000
_cell.length_b   1.000
_cell.length_c   1.000
_cell.angle_alpha   90.00
_cell.angle_beta   90.00
_cell.angle_gamma   90.00
#
_symmetry.space_group_name_H-M   'P 1'
#
loop_
_entity.id
_entity.type
_entity.pdbx_description
1 polymer ?
#
loop_
_entity_poly.entity_id
_entity_poly.type
_entity_poly.pdbx_seq_one_letter_code
_entity_poly.pdbx_strand_id
1 'polypeptide(L)'
;MNTESTLPANGFKGMTNERCPYLPCHPGVRREFNCLFCYCPLYAYQCIGPYKIFIDKHGTARKDCSACTLPHDGYEGSWKFIQHGMQKLVLWDGKPSRAEQRKAAAREGLPENDTASGSPESDAASGSTGDTPPKPLLS
;
A
#
# COMPACT_ATOMS: atom_id res chain seq x y z
N MET A 1 -15.05 26.33 -27.74
CA MET A 1 -14.96 26.38 -26.26
C MET A 1 -13.78 25.50 -25.88
N ASN A 2 -12.70 26.12 -25.41
CA ASN A 2 -11.50 25.40 -24.98
C ASN A 2 -11.82 24.65 -23.69
N THR A 3 -11.91 23.34 -23.76
CA THR A 3 -12.00 22.48 -22.56
C THR A 3 -10.60 22.32 -21.99
N GLU A 4 -10.07 23.38 -21.38
CA GLU A 4 -8.95 23.20 -20.46
C GLU A 4 -9.42 22.27 -19.34
N SER A 5 -8.79 21.10 -19.27
CA SER A 5 -9.05 20.08 -18.28
C SER A 5 -8.89 20.68 -16.88
N THR A 6 -10.00 20.92 -16.20
CA THR A 6 -10.08 21.42 -14.81
C THR A 6 -9.61 20.39 -13.77
N LEU A 7 -8.98 19.29 -14.21
CA LEU A 7 -8.45 18.29 -13.30
C LEU A 7 -7.20 18.85 -12.62
N PRO A 8 -7.11 18.81 -11.28
CA PRO A 8 -5.91 19.21 -10.56
C PRO A 8 -4.71 18.41 -11.09
N ALA A 9 -3.54 19.02 -11.16
CA ALA A 9 -2.32 18.44 -11.74
C ALA A 9 -1.91 17.06 -11.17
N ASN A 10 -2.50 16.63 -10.05
CA ASN A 10 -2.27 15.35 -9.40
C ASN A 10 -3.54 14.47 -9.26
N GLY A 11 -4.60 14.73 -10.01
CA GLY A 11 -5.86 13.96 -9.92
C GLY A 11 -5.71 12.47 -10.19
N PHE A 12 -4.66 12.07 -10.92
CA PHE A 12 -4.31 10.67 -11.14
C PHE A 12 -3.87 9.94 -9.86
N LYS A 13 -3.40 10.66 -8.84
CA LYS A 13 -2.98 10.08 -7.55
C LYS A 13 -4.15 9.86 -6.59
N GLY A 14 -5.25 10.58 -6.79
CA GLY A 14 -6.43 10.46 -5.94
C GLY A 14 -7.43 11.59 -6.14
N MET A 15 -8.62 11.34 -5.62
CA MET A 15 -9.74 12.28 -5.57
C MET A 15 -10.62 11.97 -4.37
N THR A 16 -11.28 12.99 -3.81
CA THR A 16 -12.36 12.82 -2.84
C THR A 16 -13.68 12.98 -3.59
N ASN A 17 -14.51 11.92 -3.62
CA ASN A 17 -15.88 12.02 -4.09
C ASN A 17 -16.77 12.50 -2.93
N GLU A 18 -16.91 13.82 -2.78
CA GLU A 18 -17.72 14.45 -1.72
C GLU A 18 -19.21 14.06 -1.76
N ARG A 19 -19.69 13.57 -2.91
CA ARG A 19 -21.08 13.09 -3.08
C ARG A 19 -21.26 11.61 -2.73
N CYS A 20 -20.21 10.93 -2.28
CA CYS A 20 -20.31 9.53 -1.87
C CYS A 20 -21.20 9.41 -0.62
N PRO A 21 -22.28 8.60 -0.65
CA PRO A 21 -23.19 8.45 0.50
C PRO A 21 -22.55 7.75 1.70
N TYR A 22 -21.39 7.13 1.49
CA TYR A 22 -20.65 6.44 2.54
C TYR A 22 -19.55 7.31 3.14
N LEU A 23 -19.32 8.56 2.68
CA LEU A 23 -18.24 9.40 3.20
C LEU A 23 -18.56 9.92 4.63
N PRO A 24 -17.62 9.82 5.60
CA PRO A 24 -16.32 9.14 5.53
C PRO A 24 -16.45 7.61 5.53
N CYS A 25 -15.92 6.93 4.51
CA CYS A 25 -16.14 5.48 4.36
C CYS A 25 -15.34 4.65 5.37
N HIS A 26 -14.25 5.21 5.90
CA HIS A 26 -13.44 4.59 6.96
C HIS A 26 -13.20 5.59 8.10
N PRO A 27 -13.34 5.14 9.36
CA PRO A 27 -12.95 5.95 10.51
C PRO A 27 -11.42 6.07 10.59
N GLY A 28 -10.93 7.19 11.14
CA GLY A 28 -9.50 7.38 11.44
C GLY A 28 -8.63 7.85 10.26
N VAL A 29 -9.23 8.19 9.12
CA VAL A 29 -8.55 8.96 8.05
C VAL A 29 -8.30 10.39 8.56
N ARG A 30 -7.05 10.88 8.44
CA ARG A 30 -6.62 12.17 9.01
C ARG A 30 -6.44 13.25 7.95
N ARG A 31 -6.19 12.85 6.69
CA ARG A 31 -5.97 13.71 5.52
C ARG A 31 -7.15 13.61 4.54
N GLU A 32 -6.97 14.05 3.30
CA GLU A 32 -7.96 13.93 2.24
C GLU A 32 -8.31 12.48 1.96
N PHE A 33 -9.60 12.19 1.75
CA PHE A 33 -10.07 10.83 1.52
C PHE A 33 -9.80 10.40 0.07
N ASN A 34 -8.94 9.42 -0.15
CA ASN A 34 -8.69 8.93 -1.51
C ASN A 34 -9.75 7.89 -1.94
N CYS A 35 -10.74 8.30 -2.72
CA CYS A 35 -11.79 7.42 -3.25
C CYS A 35 -11.34 6.52 -4.41
N LEU A 36 -10.18 6.76 -5.02
CA LEU A 36 -9.68 5.98 -6.15
C LEU A 36 -9.52 4.49 -5.82
N PHE A 37 -9.24 4.19 -4.54
CA PHE A 37 -8.92 2.85 -4.06
C PHE A 37 -9.96 2.31 -3.07
N CYS A 38 -11.22 2.75 -3.16
CA CYS A 38 -12.33 2.26 -2.31
C CYS A 38 -12.48 0.73 -2.38
N TYR A 39 -12.13 0.14 -3.52
CA TYR A 39 -11.80 -1.27 -3.59
C TYR A 39 -10.28 -1.42 -3.57
N CYS A 40 -9.75 -2.16 -2.60
CA CYS A 40 -8.32 -2.36 -2.43
C CYS A 40 -7.73 -3.12 -3.65
N PRO A 41 -6.86 -2.50 -4.45
CA PRO A 41 -6.23 -3.16 -5.60
C PRO A 41 -5.38 -4.38 -5.20
N LEU A 42 -4.95 -4.45 -3.93
CA LEU A 42 -4.12 -5.52 -3.37
C LEU A 42 -4.94 -6.64 -2.72
N TYR A 43 -6.26 -6.67 -2.92
CA TYR A 43 -7.16 -7.63 -2.26
C TYR A 43 -6.74 -9.10 -2.44
N ALA A 44 -6.35 -9.49 -3.65
CA ALA A 44 -5.93 -10.86 -3.96
C ALA A 44 -4.44 -11.15 -3.64
N TYR A 45 -3.67 -10.11 -3.30
CA TYR A 45 -2.22 -10.17 -3.19
C TYR A 45 -1.75 -9.99 -1.74
N GLN A 46 -0.51 -10.34 -1.46
CA GLN A 46 0.11 -10.08 -0.17
C GLN A 46 0.12 -8.57 0.09
N CYS A 47 -0.36 -8.17 1.27
CA CYS A 47 -0.54 -6.77 1.63
C CYS A 47 -0.14 -6.58 3.10
N ILE A 48 0.42 -5.42 3.42
CA ILE A 48 0.81 -5.06 4.79
C ILE A 48 -0.32 -4.39 5.58
N GLY A 49 -1.46 -4.12 4.94
CA GLY A 49 -2.61 -3.49 5.58
C GLY A 49 -3.25 -4.35 6.68
N PRO A 50 -3.98 -3.73 7.61
CA PRO A 50 -4.56 -4.41 8.77
C PRO A 50 -5.87 -5.14 8.43
N TYR A 51 -5.85 -6.00 7.41
CA TYR A 51 -7.02 -6.81 7.05
C TYR A 51 -7.26 -7.93 8.06
N LYS A 52 -8.53 -8.30 8.19
CA LYS A 52 -8.98 -9.52 8.88
C LYS A 52 -9.28 -10.61 7.86
N ILE A 53 -9.54 -11.82 8.34
CA ILE A 53 -9.96 -12.95 7.49
C ILE A 53 -11.41 -13.29 7.84
N PHE A 54 -12.22 -13.51 6.82
CA PHE A 54 -13.54 -14.10 6.96
C PHE A 54 -13.70 -15.26 5.98
N ILE A 55 -14.66 -16.15 6.26
CA ILE A 55 -15.05 -17.22 5.34
C ILE A 55 -16.30 -16.75 4.60
N ASP A 56 -16.25 -16.73 3.28
CA ASP A 56 -17.40 -16.36 2.46
C ASP A 56 -18.46 -17.47 2.44
N LYS A 57 -19.61 -17.20 1.83
CA LYS A 57 -20.73 -18.17 1.70
C LYS A 57 -20.36 -19.47 0.96
N HIS A 58 -19.20 -19.51 0.30
CA HIS A 58 -18.69 -20.66 -0.44
C HIS A 58 -17.60 -21.42 0.35
N GLY A 59 -17.35 -21.08 1.61
CA GLY A 59 -16.31 -21.71 2.42
C GLY A 59 -14.90 -21.25 2.07
N THR A 60 -14.74 -20.20 1.25
CA THR A 60 -13.41 -19.70 0.86
C THR A 60 -12.96 -18.60 1.82
N ALA A 61 -11.71 -18.67 2.28
CA ALA A 61 -11.10 -17.61 3.06
C ALA A 61 -10.89 -16.36 2.19
N ARG A 62 -11.30 -15.20 2.71
CA ARG A 62 -11.24 -13.90 2.05
C ARG A 62 -10.71 -12.85 3.01
N LYS A 63 -10.11 -11.79 2.47
CA LYS A 63 -9.68 -10.64 3.27
C LYS A 63 -10.85 -9.71 3.53
N ASP A 64 -11.03 -9.29 4.77
CA ASP A 64 -11.85 -8.15 5.12
C ASP A 64 -10.94 -6.93 5.31
N CYS A 65 -10.96 -6.03 4.33
CA CYS A 65 -10.20 -4.79 4.33
C CYS A 65 -11.00 -3.59 4.85
N SER A 66 -12.21 -3.78 5.39
CA SER A 66 -13.13 -2.69 5.79
C SER A 66 -12.58 -1.76 6.90
N ALA A 67 -11.53 -2.18 7.61
CA ALA A 67 -10.86 -1.38 8.63
C ALA A 67 -9.53 -0.75 8.14
N CYS A 68 -9.17 -0.90 6.86
CA CYS A 68 -7.90 -0.42 6.32
C CYS A 68 -8.00 1.04 5.86
N THR A 69 -7.22 1.93 6.45
CA THR A 69 -7.15 3.35 6.06
C THR A 69 -5.98 3.69 5.15
N LEU A 70 -5.04 2.76 4.94
CA LEU A 70 -3.80 3.00 4.16
C LEU A 70 -4.03 3.54 2.74
N PRO A 71 -5.01 3.03 1.96
CA PRO A 71 -5.25 3.56 0.61
C PRO A 71 -6.18 4.79 0.61
N HIS A 72 -6.56 5.30 1.78
CA HIS A 72 -7.57 6.35 1.93
C HIS A 72 -7.08 7.60 2.66
N ASP A 73 -5.87 7.59 3.21
CA ASP A 73 -5.34 8.69 4.01
C ASP A 73 -4.37 9.56 3.18
N GLY A 74 -4.91 10.55 2.49
CA GLY A 74 -4.20 11.48 1.61
C GLY A 74 -3.85 10.87 0.25
N TYR A 75 -3.82 11.69 -0.80
CA TYR A 75 -3.63 11.20 -2.18
C TYR A 75 -2.21 10.66 -2.43
N GLU A 76 -1.18 11.41 -2.06
CA GLU A 76 0.23 11.04 -2.31
C GLU A 76 0.63 9.76 -1.56
N GLY A 77 0.27 9.66 -0.28
CA GLY A 77 0.58 8.50 0.56
C GLY A 77 -0.12 7.25 0.07
N SER A 78 -1.41 7.36 -0.22
CA SER A 78 -2.21 6.26 -0.76
C SER A 78 -1.70 5.78 -2.12
N TRP A 79 -1.38 6.71 -3.04
CA TRP A 79 -0.82 6.38 -4.35
C TRP A 79 0.50 5.63 -4.23
N LYS A 80 1.46 6.15 -3.43
CA LYS A 80 2.75 5.48 -3.20
C LYS A 80 2.58 4.08 -2.60
N PHE A 81 1.66 3.93 -1.64
CA PHE A 81 1.37 2.64 -1.03
C PHE A 81 0.89 1.62 -2.05
N ILE A 82 -0.09 1.98 -2.90
CA ILE A 82 -0.60 1.09 -3.94
C ILE A 82 0.47 0.76 -4.98
N GLN A 83 1.18 1.78 -5.48
CA GLN A 83 2.26 1.57 -6.47
C GLN A 83 3.35 0.65 -5.94
N HIS A 84 3.75 0.81 -4.66
CA HIS A 84 4.72 -0.07 -4.03
C HIS A 84 4.19 -1.51 -3.90
N GLY A 85 2.93 -1.69 -3.49
CA GLY A 85 2.32 -3.03 -3.42
C GLY A 85 2.23 -3.71 -4.78
N MET A 86 1.99 -2.94 -5.85
CA MET A 86 1.93 -3.46 -7.22
C MET A 86 3.30 -3.87 -7.78
N GLN A 87 4.42 -3.43 -7.21
CA GLN A 87 5.76 -3.85 -7.66
C GLN A 87 6.04 -5.33 -7.37
N LYS A 88 5.34 -5.93 -6.39
CA LYS A 88 5.56 -7.32 -5.97
C LYS A 88 4.23 -8.04 -5.73
N LEU A 89 3.57 -8.41 -6.83
CA LEU A 89 2.29 -9.13 -6.83
C LEU A 89 2.47 -10.62 -6.48
N VAL A 90 2.69 -10.90 -5.20
CA VAL A 90 2.61 -12.26 -4.65
C VAL A 90 1.17 -12.54 -4.27
N LEU A 91 0.59 -13.66 -4.69
CA LEU A 91 -0.77 -14.05 -4.28
C LEU A 91 -0.82 -14.23 -2.76
N TRP A 92 -1.95 -13.82 -2.16
CA TRP A 92 -2.14 -13.99 -0.73
C TRP A 92 -2.19 -15.48 -0.35
N ASP A 93 -1.49 -15.82 0.72
CA ASP A 93 -1.28 -17.18 1.19
C ASP A 93 -2.30 -17.65 2.25
N GLY A 94 -3.36 -16.88 2.48
CA GLY A 94 -4.40 -17.20 3.48
C GLY A 94 -4.04 -16.82 4.92
N LYS A 95 -2.84 -16.25 5.18
CA LYS A 95 -2.42 -15.91 6.55
C LYS A 95 -2.99 -14.57 7.03
N PRO A 96 -3.19 -14.40 8.36
CA PRO A 96 -3.62 -13.14 8.93
C PRO A 96 -2.62 -12.02 8.65
N SER A 97 -3.09 -10.76 8.67
CA SER A 97 -2.19 -9.61 8.52
C SER A 97 -1.14 -9.56 9.63
N ARG A 98 0.00 -8.91 9.36
CA ARG A 98 1.05 -8.70 10.37
C ARG A 98 0.51 -7.99 11.62
N ALA A 99 -0.46 -7.09 11.45
CA ALA A 99 -1.13 -6.42 12.57
C ALA A 99 -1.90 -7.41 13.46
N GLU A 100 -2.63 -8.36 12.87
CA GLU A 100 -3.34 -9.39 13.64
C GLU A 100 -2.37 -10.39 14.29
N GLN A 101 -1.29 -10.75 13.59
CA GLN A 101 -0.23 -11.60 14.17
C GLN A 101 0.43 -10.95 15.40
N ARG A 102 0.76 -9.66 15.33
CA ARG A 102 1.32 -8.90 16.46
C ARG A 102 0.34 -8.84 17.64
N LYS A 103 -0.95 -8.60 17.39
CA LYS A 103 -1.98 -8.61 18.44
C LYS A 103 -2.12 -9.98 19.10
N ALA A 104 -2.03 -11.07 18.32
CA ALA A 104 -2.05 -12.42 18.87
C ALA A 104 -0.82 -12.68 19.75
N ALA A 105 0.39 -12.38 19.27
CA ALA A 105 1.62 -12.53 20.04
C ALA A 105 1.60 -11.73 21.36
N ALA A 106 1.08 -10.49 21.32
CA ALA A 106 0.94 -9.65 22.52
C ALA A 106 -0.04 -10.23 23.55
N ARG A 107 -1.11 -10.91 23.12
CA ARG A 107 -2.05 -11.61 24.03
C ARG A 107 -1.42 -12.83 24.70
N GLU A 108 -0.47 -13.45 24.02
CA GLU A 108 0.23 -14.64 24.49
C GLU A 108 1.52 -14.31 25.28
N GLY A 109 1.88 -13.03 25.38
CA GLY A 109 3.07 -12.57 26.10
C GLY A 109 4.40 -12.90 25.40
N LEU A 110 4.37 -13.16 24.09
CA LEU A 110 5.59 -13.43 23.31
C LEU A 110 6.29 -12.11 22.92
N PRO A 111 7.64 -12.05 22.99
CA PRO A 111 8.38 -10.85 22.58
C PRO A 111 8.23 -10.59 21.08
N GLU A 112 8.07 -9.33 20.69
CA GLU A 112 8.02 -8.92 19.28
C GLU A 112 9.37 -9.22 18.60
N ASN A 113 9.41 -10.18 17.68
CA ASN A 113 10.58 -10.39 16.83
C ASN A 113 10.42 -9.65 15.49
N ASP A 114 11.21 -8.59 15.29
CA ASP A 114 11.18 -7.78 14.07
C ASP A 114 12.01 -8.37 12.91
N THR A 115 12.07 -9.69 12.78
CA THR A 115 12.83 -10.35 11.70
C THR A 115 11.91 -10.81 10.57
N ALA A 116 11.42 -9.85 9.79
CA ALA A 116 10.90 -10.12 8.45
C ALA A 116 11.12 -8.92 7.51
N SER A 117 12.37 -8.46 7.46
CA SER A 117 12.92 -7.74 6.31
C SER A 117 14.21 -8.45 5.91
N GLY A 118 14.06 -9.57 5.20
CA GLY A 118 15.17 -10.12 4.42
C GLY A 118 15.47 -9.17 3.28
N SER A 119 16.31 -8.17 3.54
CA SER A 119 17.18 -7.63 2.50
C SER A 119 18.10 -8.77 2.07
N PRO A 120 18.29 -9.07 0.77
CA PRO A 120 19.39 -9.93 0.39
C PRO A 120 20.70 -9.22 0.78
N GLU A 121 21.50 -9.89 1.59
CA GLU A 121 22.87 -9.51 1.87
C GLU A 121 23.61 -9.38 0.54
N SER A 122 24.08 -8.18 0.22
CA SER A 122 25.01 -7.96 -0.88
C SER A 122 26.42 -8.18 -0.35
N ASP A 123 26.89 -9.42 -0.41
CA ASP A 123 28.32 -9.68 -0.44
C ASP A 123 28.86 -9.22 -1.81
N ALA A 124 29.54 -8.08 -1.83
CA ALA A 124 30.44 -7.73 -2.91
C ALA A 124 31.55 -6.83 -2.37
N ALA A 125 32.76 -7.35 -2.48
CA ALA A 125 34.00 -6.80 -2.00
C ALA A 125 34.38 -5.46 -2.67
N SER A 126 35.12 -4.68 -1.89
CA SER A 126 36.07 -3.63 -2.24
C SER A 126 36.53 -3.52 -3.70
N GLY A 127 36.55 -2.29 -4.23
CA GLY A 127 37.31 -1.92 -5.43
C GLY A 127 37.12 -0.46 -5.82
N SER A 128 38.08 0.40 -5.46
CA SER A 128 38.15 1.80 -5.86
C SER A 128 38.70 1.91 -7.29
N THR A 129 38.06 2.69 -8.16
CA THR A 129 38.70 3.61 -9.13
C THR A 129 37.68 4.63 -9.62
N GLY A 130 38.04 5.91 -9.61
CA GLY A 130 37.19 7.00 -10.08
C GLY A 130 37.06 7.03 -11.60
N ASP A 131 35.96 7.62 -12.07
CA ASP A 131 35.80 8.00 -13.47
C ASP A 131 35.05 9.32 -13.57
N THR A 132 35.58 10.21 -14.41
CA THR A 132 35.15 11.60 -14.63
C THR A 132 33.96 11.62 -15.59
N PRO A 133 32.96 12.52 -15.42
CA PRO A 133 31.78 12.52 -16.30
C PRO A 133 32.14 13.01 -17.73
N PRO A 134 31.61 12.38 -18.79
CA PRO A 134 31.77 12.89 -20.14
C PRO A 134 30.90 14.13 -20.39
N LYS A 135 31.45 15.10 -21.11
CA LYS A 135 30.77 16.33 -21.56
C LYS A 135 29.68 16.02 -22.60
N PRO A 136 28.60 16.81 -22.69
CA PRO A 136 27.55 16.62 -23.67
C PRO A 136 28.00 17.04 -25.08
N LEU A 137 27.70 16.19 -26.07
CA LEU A 137 27.77 16.53 -27.49
C LEU A 137 26.54 17.35 -27.86
N LEU A 138 26.75 18.58 -28.33
CA LEU A 138 25.75 19.37 -29.02
C LEU A 138 25.50 18.79 -30.42
N SER A 139 24.23 18.77 -30.82
CA SER A 139 23.76 18.89 -32.20
C SER A 139 22.49 19.72 -32.17
#